data_AF-A0AAN8UY13-F1
#
_entry.id   AF-A0AAN8UY13-F1
#
_cell.length_a   1.000
_cell.length_b   1.000
_cell.length_c   1.000
_cell.angle_alpha   90.00
_cell.angle_beta   90.00
_cell.angle_gamma   90.00
#
_symmetry.space_group_name_H-M   'P 1'
#
loop_
_entity.id
_entity.type
_entity.pdbx_description
1 polymer ?
#
loop_
_entity_poly.entity_id
_entity_poly.type
_entity_poly.pdbx_seq_one_letter_code
_entity_poly.pdbx_strand_id
1 'polypeptide(L)'
;MVEKRFLVAMYPWFAMGHLTTFLHLSNKLVERGQRFKHFNYHPSLITFIPLTILHVEGLPPNTEITNDIPYPLHPLLMKAMDQIKPFMEATLGNLKPQCIFFDFAHWIPELARGLVIKSIDYCTISPGTIGYLGSPARKIHDNELSLAEKLMFP
;
A
#
# COMPACT_ATOMS: atom_id res chain seq x y z
N MET A 1 -19.16 -17.12 -24.32
CA MET A 1 -18.43 -17.47 -23.09
C MET A 1 -18.00 -16.15 -22.45
N VAL A 2 -18.58 -15.77 -21.31
CA VAL A 2 -18.10 -14.57 -20.60
C VAL A 2 -16.78 -14.95 -19.94
N GLU A 3 -15.69 -14.37 -20.39
CA GLU A 3 -14.36 -14.60 -19.83
C GLU A 3 -14.39 -14.18 -18.36
N LYS A 4 -14.06 -15.10 -17.45
CA LYS A 4 -14.03 -14.80 -16.01
C LYS A 4 -12.86 -13.85 -15.76
N ARG A 5 -13.16 -12.56 -15.60
CA ARG A 5 -12.15 -11.51 -15.40
C ARG A 5 -11.54 -11.66 -14.01
N PHE A 6 -10.22 -11.81 -13.96
CA PHE A 6 -9.47 -11.83 -12.70
C PHE A 6 -9.15 -10.38 -12.30
N LEU A 7 -9.75 -9.91 -11.21
CA LEU A 7 -9.55 -8.59 -10.64
C LEU A 7 -8.59 -8.66 -9.46
N VAL A 8 -7.58 -7.80 -9.50
CA VAL A 8 -6.57 -7.61 -8.46
C VAL A 8 -6.71 -6.19 -7.92
N ALA A 9 -6.75 -6.05 -6.61
CA ALA A 9 -6.64 -4.75 -5.95
C ALA A 9 -5.18 -4.46 -5.57
N MET A 10 -4.83 -3.18 -5.56
CA MET A 10 -3.50 -2.66 -5.22
C MET A 10 -3.69 -1.55 -4.18
N TYR A 11 -3.07 -1.67 -3.00
CA TYR A 11 -3.10 -0.66 -1.95
C TYR A 11 -1.66 -0.34 -1.49
N PRO A 12 -0.92 0.48 -2.25
CA PRO A 12 0.42 0.92 -1.89
C PRO A 12 0.41 1.94 -0.75
N TRP A 13 1.52 1.98 0.00
CA TRP A 13 1.89 3.07 0.89
C TRP A 13 2.02 4.39 0.12
N PHE A 14 1.65 5.51 0.76
CA PHE A 14 1.52 6.81 0.10
C PHE A 14 2.88 7.52 0.03
N ALA A 15 3.79 6.89 -0.71
CA ALA A 15 5.10 7.39 -1.04
C ALA A 15 5.42 7.04 -2.50
N MET A 16 6.06 7.96 -3.22
CA MET A 16 6.26 7.82 -4.67
C MET A 16 6.97 6.52 -5.08
N GLY A 17 7.96 6.06 -4.30
CA GLY A 17 8.65 4.78 -4.57
C GLY A 17 7.72 3.57 -4.52
N HIS A 18 6.73 3.58 -3.63
CA HIS A 18 5.75 2.51 -3.49
C HIS A 18 4.69 2.61 -4.60
N LEU A 19 4.15 3.81 -4.84
CA LEU A 19 3.20 4.06 -5.93
C LEU A 19 3.75 3.62 -7.30
N THR A 20 5.00 3.98 -7.61
CA THR A 20 5.64 3.61 -8.89
C THR A 20 5.85 2.10 -9.02
N THR A 21 6.32 1.42 -7.97
CA THR A 21 6.59 -0.03 -8.02
C THR A 21 5.30 -0.85 -8.13
N PHE A 22 4.22 -0.43 -7.47
CA PHE A 22 2.90 -1.04 -7.63
C PHE A 22 2.34 -0.82 -9.05
N LEU A 23 2.58 0.34 -9.68
CA LEU A 23 2.21 0.55 -11.08
C LEU A 23 3.01 -0.37 -12.02
N HIS A 24 4.30 -0.55 -11.78
CA HIS A 24 5.11 -1.50 -12.54
C HIS A 24 4.59 -2.94 -12.38
N LEU A 25 4.27 -3.38 -11.17
CA LEU A 25 3.65 -4.68 -10.92
C LEU A 25 2.31 -4.81 -11.65
N SER A 26 1.46 -3.78 -11.56
CA SER A 26 0.16 -3.74 -12.24
C SER A 26 0.32 -3.90 -13.76
N ASN A 27 1.24 -3.15 -14.38
CA ASN A 27 1.55 -3.28 -15.80
C ASN A 27 1.99 -4.71 -16.15
N LYS A 28 2.82 -5.34 -15.32
CA LYS A 28 3.29 -6.71 -15.54
C LYS A 28 2.20 -7.76 -15.42
N LEU A 29 1.25 -7.58 -14.51
CA LEU A 29 0.13 -8.52 -14.33
C LEU A 29 -0.83 -8.54 -15.52
N VAL A 30 -0.92 -7.45 -16.28
CA VAL A 30 -1.84 -7.31 -17.43
C VAL A 30 -1.13 -7.36 -18.79
N GLU A 31 0.20 -7.58 -18.81
CA GLU A 31 1.02 -7.50 -20.02
C GLU A 31 0.62 -8.54 -21.09
N ARG A 32 0.42 -8.08 -22.33
CA ARG A 32 0.15 -8.91 -23.53
C ARG A 32 1.04 -8.54 -24.75
N GLY A 33 2.25 -8.03 -24.52
CA GLY A 33 3.16 -7.52 -25.56
C GLY A 33 3.23 -5.99 -25.59
N GLN A 34 4.42 -5.43 -25.81
CA GLN A 34 4.77 -4.06 -25.38
C GLN A 34 4.48 -2.94 -26.38
N ARG A 35 4.11 -1.77 -25.83
CA ARG A 35 4.27 -0.43 -26.45
C ARG A 35 4.61 0.60 -25.36
N PHE A 36 5.69 1.36 -25.56
CA PHE A 36 6.18 2.38 -24.62
C PHE A 36 5.65 3.77 -25.01
N LYS A 37 4.63 4.28 -24.31
CA LYS A 37 4.17 5.68 -24.45
C LYS A 37 3.64 6.34 -23.16
N HIS A 38 3.25 5.59 -22.14
CA HIS A 38 2.67 6.10 -20.88
C HIS A 38 3.21 5.33 -19.67
N PHE A 39 3.17 5.86 -18.45
CA PHE A 39 3.54 5.10 -17.24
C PHE A 39 2.55 3.95 -16.95
N ASN A 40 1.27 4.14 -17.25
CA ASN A 40 0.28 3.07 -17.31
C ASN A 40 0.21 2.56 -18.76
N TYR A 41 0.72 1.35 -19.01
CA TYR A 41 0.74 0.75 -20.35
C TYR A 41 -0.64 0.25 -20.80
N HIS A 42 -1.58 0.12 -19.85
CA HIS A 42 -2.87 -0.52 -20.05
C HIS A 42 -4.02 0.28 -19.40
N PRO A 43 -4.32 1.51 -19.86
CA PRO A 43 -5.35 2.37 -19.26
C PRO A 43 -6.77 1.79 -19.29
N SER A 44 -7.04 0.80 -20.17
CA SER A 44 -8.32 0.08 -20.21
C SER A 44 -8.38 -1.13 -19.25
N LEU A 45 -7.26 -1.52 -18.66
CA LEU A 45 -7.13 -2.67 -17.75
C LEU A 45 -6.71 -2.28 -16.34
N ILE A 46 -6.10 -1.10 -16.17
CA ILE A 46 -5.67 -0.56 -14.89
C ILE A 46 -6.51 0.69 -14.59
N THR A 47 -7.24 0.64 -13.49
CA THR A 47 -8.10 1.72 -13.00
C THR A 47 -7.54 2.27 -11.70
N PHE A 48 -7.38 3.60 -11.63
CA PHE A 48 -7.03 4.29 -10.39
C PHE A 48 -8.30 4.70 -9.66
N ILE A 49 -8.38 4.35 -8.38
CA ILE A 49 -9.44 4.81 -7.48
C ILE A 49 -8.82 5.91 -6.60
N PRO A 50 -9.26 7.17 -6.73
CA PRO A 50 -8.71 8.24 -5.92
C PRO A 50 -9.09 8.02 -4.46
N LEU A 51 -8.13 8.27 -3.57
CA LEU A 51 -8.30 8.22 -2.13
C LEU A 51 -8.03 9.60 -1.56
N THR A 52 -8.89 10.02 -0.63
CA THR A 52 -8.69 11.27 0.11
C THR A 52 -8.23 10.93 1.51
N ILE A 53 -7.07 11.46 1.90
CA ILE A 53 -6.59 11.33 3.27
C ILE A 53 -7.44 12.19 4.18
N LEU A 54 -7.99 11.58 5.22
CA LEU A 54 -8.75 12.31 6.23
C LEU A 54 -7.80 13.12 7.10
N HIS A 55 -8.15 14.37 7.36
CA HIS A 55 -7.32 15.23 8.18
C HIS A 55 -7.16 14.66 9.60
N VAL A 56 -5.93 14.69 10.10
CA VAL A 56 -5.57 14.35 11.48
C VAL A 56 -4.91 15.56 12.11
N GLU A 57 -5.28 15.87 13.36
CA GLU A 57 -4.67 16.94 14.13
C GLU A 57 -3.13 16.79 14.16
N GLY A 58 -2.44 17.89 13.84
CA GLY A 58 -0.97 17.93 13.73
C GLY A 58 -0.42 17.64 12.33
N LEU A 59 -1.22 17.16 11.38
CA LEU A 59 -0.82 17.12 9.97
C LEU A 59 -1.06 18.48 9.29
N PRO A 60 -0.10 18.98 8.48
CA PRO A 60 -0.36 20.10 7.60
C PRO A 60 -1.57 19.86 6.68
N PRO A 61 -2.33 20.92 6.33
CA PRO A 61 -3.43 20.79 5.38
C PRO A 61 -2.92 20.31 4.02
N ASN A 62 -3.74 19.54 3.31
CA ASN A 62 -3.43 18.96 2.00
C ASN A 62 -2.21 18.00 1.99
N THR A 63 -1.86 17.41 3.13
CA THR A 63 -0.89 16.31 3.18
C THR A 63 -1.48 15.09 2.47
N GLU A 64 -0.82 14.64 1.41
CA GLU A 64 -1.22 13.46 0.62
C GLU A 64 -0.17 12.36 0.61
N ILE A 65 1.11 12.70 0.68
CA ILE A 65 2.20 11.72 0.62
C ILE A 65 3.27 12.01 1.67
N THR A 66 4.11 11.01 1.97
CA THR A 66 5.22 11.19 2.91
C THR A 66 6.18 12.31 2.53
N ASN A 67 6.23 12.72 1.25
CA ASN A 67 7.08 13.82 0.78
C ASN A 67 6.56 15.21 1.22
N ASP A 68 5.30 15.32 1.63
CA ASP A 68 4.69 16.59 2.05
C ASP A 68 5.08 16.99 3.48
N ILE A 69 5.67 16.06 4.24
CA ILE A 69 5.92 16.19 5.67
C ILE A 69 7.31 15.68 6.07
N PRO A 70 7.93 16.21 7.15
CA PRO A 70 9.15 15.64 7.70
C PRO A 70 8.88 14.32 8.42
N TYR A 71 9.91 13.47 8.53
CA TYR A 71 9.85 12.14 9.15
C TYR A 71 9.11 12.06 10.50
N PRO A 72 9.27 12.99 11.46
CA PRO A 72 8.54 12.93 12.73
C PRO A 72 7.02 12.96 12.61
N LEU A 73 6.47 13.43 11.49
CA LEU A 73 5.03 13.48 11.24
C LEU A 73 4.51 12.25 10.48
N HIS A 74 5.38 11.35 10.00
CA HIS A 74 4.96 10.12 9.33
C HIS A 74 3.95 9.29 10.14
N PRO A 75 4.07 9.15 11.48
CA PRO A 75 3.07 8.41 12.26
C PRO A 75 1.67 9.04 12.21
N LEU A 76 1.57 10.38 12.08
CA LEU A 76 0.28 11.04 11.91
C LEU A 76 -0.32 10.74 10.53
N LEU A 77 0.51 10.69 9.49
CA LEU A 77 0.07 10.26 8.16
C LEU A 77 -0.39 8.81 8.15
N MET A 78 0.31 7.90 8.84
CA MET A 78 -0.14 6.51 9.04
C MET A 78 -1.51 6.47 9.70
N LYS A 79 -1.70 7.22 10.79
CA LYS A 79 -3.00 7.33 11.48
C LYS A 79 -4.10 7.87 10.56
N ALA A 80 -3.77 8.80 9.67
CA ALA A 80 -4.71 9.34 8.69
C ALA A 80 -5.09 8.29 7.63
N MET A 81 -4.12 7.49 7.18
CA MET A 81 -4.34 6.40 6.23
C MET A 81 -5.14 5.25 6.83
N ASP A 82 -4.96 4.92 8.11
CA ASP A 82 -5.75 3.89 8.81
C ASP A 82 -7.25 4.23 8.84
N GLN A 83 -7.61 5.53 8.82
CA GLN A 83 -9.01 5.96 8.75
C GLN A 83 -9.65 5.70 7.39
N ILE A 84 -8.89 5.30 6.37
CA ILE A 84 -9.40 4.90 5.05
C ILE A 84 -9.98 3.48 5.10
N LYS A 85 -9.74 2.70 6.18
CA LYS A 85 -10.24 1.33 6.34
C LYS A 85 -11.73 1.13 5.98
N PRO A 86 -12.69 1.97 6.43
CA PRO A 86 -14.11 1.80 6.06
C PRO A 86 -14.38 1.99 4.56
N PHE A 87 -13.70 2.95 3.94
CA PHE A 87 -13.78 3.14 2.48
C PHE A 87 -13.24 1.92 1.73
N MET A 88 -12.12 1.35 2.19
CA MET A 88 -11.54 0.14 1.60
C MET A 88 -12.46 -1.06 1.78
N GLU A 89 -13.09 -1.22 2.94
CA GLU A 89 -14.04 -2.30 3.19
C GLU A 89 -15.23 -2.24 2.22
N ALA A 90 -15.84 -1.07 2.08
CA ALA A 90 -16.93 -0.84 1.13
C ALA A 90 -16.49 -1.07 -0.32
N THR A 91 -15.33 -0.54 -0.70
CA THR A 91 -14.79 -0.66 -2.07
C THR A 91 -14.49 -2.11 -2.42
N LEU A 92 -13.79 -2.84 -1.53
CA LEU A 92 -13.44 -4.25 -1.74
C LEU A 92 -14.68 -5.16 -1.67
N GLY A 93 -15.65 -4.86 -0.81
CA GLY A 93 -16.93 -5.57 -0.74
C GLY A 93 -17.75 -5.44 -2.03
N ASN A 94 -17.68 -4.29 -2.69
CA ASN A 94 -18.35 -4.04 -3.97
C ASN A 94 -17.61 -4.66 -5.15
N LEU A 95 -16.28 -4.46 -5.23
CA LEU A 95 -15.45 -4.92 -6.35
C LEU A 95 -15.20 -6.43 -6.32
N LYS A 96 -15.14 -7.03 -5.13
CA LYS A 96 -14.86 -8.46 -4.89
C LYS A 96 -13.64 -8.97 -5.66
N PRO A 97 -12.47 -8.32 -5.53
CA PRO A 97 -11.25 -8.79 -6.18
C PRO A 97 -10.83 -10.15 -5.63
N GLN A 98 -10.05 -10.91 -6.39
CA GLN A 98 -9.58 -12.23 -5.95
C GLN A 98 -8.40 -12.13 -4.98
N CYS A 99 -7.58 -11.09 -5.13
CA CYS A 99 -6.55 -10.74 -4.18
C CYS A 99 -6.33 -9.23 -4.10
N ILE A 100 -5.68 -8.83 -3.00
CA ILE A 100 -5.17 -7.48 -2.79
C ILE A 100 -3.66 -7.57 -2.50
N PHE A 101 -2.87 -6.82 -3.25
CA PHE A 101 -1.49 -6.53 -2.90
C PHE A 101 -1.47 -5.25 -2.06
N PHE A 102 -0.67 -5.23 -1.00
CA PHE A 102 -0.55 -4.08 -0.10
C PHE A 102 0.83 -4.02 0.53
N ASP A 103 1.18 -2.88 1.10
CA ASP A 103 2.32 -2.72 2.02
C ASP A 103 2.00 -1.66 3.10
N PHE A 104 2.69 -1.74 4.24
CA PHE A 104 2.56 -0.81 5.39
C PHE A 104 1.14 -0.57 5.93
N ALA A 105 0.19 -1.45 5.59
CA ALA A 105 -1.21 -1.37 5.99
C ALA A 105 -1.61 -2.63 6.78
N HIS A 106 -1.24 -2.65 8.06
CA HIS A 106 -1.37 -3.81 8.95
C HIS A 106 -2.81 -4.34 9.08
N TRP A 107 -3.83 -3.53 8.83
CA TRP A 107 -5.24 -3.90 8.90
C TRP A 107 -5.78 -4.58 7.63
N ILE A 108 -5.05 -4.56 6.50
CA ILE A 108 -5.50 -5.18 5.24
C ILE A 108 -5.71 -6.70 5.37
N PRO A 109 -4.81 -7.49 5.98
CA PRO A 109 -5.02 -8.94 6.11
C PRO A 109 -6.25 -9.33 6.90
N GLU A 110 -6.59 -8.58 7.95
CA GLU A 110 -7.81 -8.81 8.73
C GLU A 110 -9.05 -8.48 7.91
N LEU A 111 -9.08 -7.29 7.29
CA LEU A 111 -10.18 -6.85 6.44
C LEU A 111 -10.42 -7.80 5.26
N ALA A 112 -9.35 -8.15 4.54
CA ALA A 112 -9.42 -9.04 3.37
C ALA A 112 -9.97 -10.41 3.75
N ARG A 113 -9.59 -10.95 4.90
CA ARG A 113 -10.10 -12.24 5.43
C ARG A 113 -11.60 -12.19 5.67
N GLY A 114 -12.12 -11.10 6.24
CA GLY A 114 -13.56 -10.89 6.44
C GLY A 114 -14.35 -10.87 5.12
N LEU A 115 -13.70 -10.46 4.03
CA LEU A 115 -14.29 -10.41 2.69
C LEU A 115 -13.95 -11.62 1.81
N VAL A 116 -13.25 -12.63 2.34
CA VAL A 116 -12.79 -13.83 1.60
C VAL A 116 -11.88 -13.46 0.40
N ILE A 117 -11.03 -12.45 0.59
CA ILE A 117 -10.05 -11.96 -0.38
C ILE A 117 -8.65 -12.42 0.07
N LYS A 118 -7.81 -12.89 -0.86
CA LYS A 118 -6.40 -13.19 -0.54
C LYS A 118 -5.60 -11.90 -0.37
N SER A 119 -4.95 -11.71 0.77
CA SER A 119 -4.03 -10.60 0.99
C SER A 119 -2.59 -11.02 0.68
N ILE A 120 -1.84 -10.19 -0.03
CA ILE A 120 -0.44 -10.41 -0.40
C ILE A 120 0.37 -9.19 0.02
N ASP A 121 1.32 -9.37 0.94
CA ASP A 121 2.26 -8.32 1.31
C ASP A 121 3.29 -8.15 0.17
N TYR A 122 3.40 -6.94 -0.37
CA TYR A 122 4.33 -6.59 -1.44
C TYR A 122 5.39 -5.62 -0.92
N CYS A 123 6.43 -6.18 -0.33
CA CYS A 123 7.54 -5.42 0.19
C CYS A 123 8.42 -4.87 -0.96
N THR A 124 8.46 -3.55 -1.09
CA THR A 124 9.31 -2.84 -2.07
C THR A 124 10.76 -2.68 -1.59
N ILE A 125 11.03 -3.03 -0.33
CA ILE A 125 12.32 -2.93 0.33
C ILE A 125 13.13 -4.21 0.08
N SER A 126 14.45 -4.09 -0.10
CA SER A 126 15.30 -5.25 -0.37
C SER A 126 15.28 -6.27 0.80
N PRO A 127 15.32 -7.59 0.51
CA PRO A 127 15.39 -8.61 1.56
C PRO A 127 16.58 -8.44 2.50
N GLY A 128 17.71 -7.91 2.00
CA GLY A 128 18.88 -7.61 2.83
C GLY A 128 18.61 -6.51 3.84
N THR A 129 17.90 -5.44 3.44
CA THR A 129 17.47 -4.37 4.34
C THR A 129 16.45 -4.87 5.36
N ILE A 130 15.47 -5.68 4.94
CA ILE A 130 14.50 -6.28 5.85
C ILE A 130 15.20 -7.19 6.87
N GLY A 131 16.10 -8.07 6.42
CA GLY A 131 16.86 -8.95 7.31
C GLY A 131 17.76 -8.18 8.28
N TYR A 132 18.35 -7.07 7.83
CA TYR A 132 19.16 -6.21 8.67
C TYR A 132 18.33 -5.49 9.75
N LEU A 133 17.20 -4.88 9.37
CA LEU A 133 16.34 -4.11 10.28
C LEU A 133 15.54 -5.00 11.23
N GLY A 134 15.12 -6.19 10.78
CA GLY A 134 14.40 -7.18 11.59
C GLY A 134 15.30 -8.00 12.52
N SER A 135 16.63 -7.84 12.45
CA SER A 135 17.57 -8.61 13.26
C SER A 135 17.37 -8.37 14.76
N PRO A 136 17.14 -9.41 15.59
CA PRO A 136 17.01 -9.26 17.04
C PRO A 136 18.21 -8.57 17.70
N ALA A 137 19.42 -8.68 17.11
CA ALA A 137 20.61 -7.99 17.58
C ALA A 137 20.50 -6.45 17.54
N ARG A 138 19.57 -5.90 16.75
CA ARG A 138 19.26 -4.46 16.69
C ARG A 138 18.16 -4.03 17.67
N LYS A 139 17.35 -4.95 18.18
CA LYS A 139 16.28 -4.69 19.17
C LYS A 139 16.82 -4.37 20.59
N ILE A 140 18.14 -4.44 20.79
CA ILE A 140 18.80 -4.13 22.07
C ILE A 140 18.66 -2.62 22.43
N HIS A 141 18.29 -1.77 21.46
CA HIS A 141 17.97 -0.35 21.64
C HIS A 141 16.49 -0.03 21.34
N ASP A 142 15.54 -0.88 21.73
CA ASP A 142 14.09 -0.70 21.50
C ASP A 142 13.49 0.66 21.98
N ASN A 143 14.22 1.39 22.82
CA ASN A 143 13.88 2.74 23.26
C ASN A 143 14.18 3.84 22.21
N GLU A 144 14.93 3.54 21.14
CA GLU A 144 15.31 4.52 20.10
C GLU A 144 14.57 4.33 18.77
N LEU A 145 13.85 3.22 18.59
CA LEU A 145 13.06 2.98 17.37
C LEU A 145 11.83 3.88 17.35
N SER A 146 11.67 4.63 16.25
CA SER A 146 10.50 5.44 16.00
C SER A 146 9.25 4.56 15.87
N LEU A 147 8.08 5.14 16.14
CA LEU A 147 6.80 4.44 15.92
C LEU A 147 6.66 3.96 14.46
N ALA A 148 7.21 4.71 13.50
CA ALA A 148 7.22 4.29 12.11
C ALA A 148 8.08 3.03 11.90
N GLU A 149 9.26 2.93 12.52
CA GLU A 149 10.10 1.73 12.43
C GLU A 149 9.43 0.51 13.07
N LYS A 150 8.74 0.69 14.20
CA LYS A 150 7.95 -0.38 14.85
C LYS A 150 6.79 -0.86 13.98
N LEU A 151 6.17 0.03 13.22
CA LEU A 151 5.07 -0.30 12.31
C LEU A 151 5.56 -0.86 10.96
N MET A 152 6.80 -0.56 10.57
CA MET A 152 7.44 -1.09 9.35
C MET A 152 7.99 -2.52 9.54
N PHE A 153 8.30 -2.93 10.78
CA PHE A 153 8.91 -4.23 11.11
C PHE A 153 8.22 -4.89 12.31
N PRO A 154 7.00 -5.46 12.14
CA PRO A 154 6.30 -6.15 13.22
C PRO A 154 7.02 -7.41 13.73
#